data_AF-A0AAP0EJV9-F1
#
_entry.id   AF-A0AAP0EJV9-F1
#
_cell.length_a   1.000
_cell.length_b   1.000
_cell.length_c   1.000
_cell.angle_alpha   90.00
_cell.angle_beta   90.00
_cell.angle_gamma   90.00
#
_symmetry.space_group_name_H-M   'P 1'
#
loop_
_entity.id
_entity.type
_entity.pdbx_description
1 polymer ?
#
loop_
_entity_poly.entity_id
_entity_poly.type
_entity_poly.pdbx_seq_one_letter_code
_entity_poly.pdbx_strand_id
1 'polypeptide(L)'
;MTKEAANELIQKVHGWSLVNEGDTLKLNRSWKVKTFKKGLEFFQIVADIAEAEGHHPDLHLVGWNNVKIEIWTHSVGGLTENDFILASKISALDSHHLFRKASK
;
A
#
# COMPACT_ATOMS: atom_id res chain seq x y z
N MET A 1 -7.53 -8.42 -13.20
CA MET A 1 -8.99 -8.45 -12.95
C MET A 1 -9.66 -7.31 -13.70
N THR A 2 -10.99 -7.30 -13.82
CA THR A 2 -11.72 -6.17 -14.43
C THR A 2 -11.78 -4.98 -13.49
N LYS A 3 -12.06 -3.78 -14.04
CA LYS A 3 -12.19 -2.56 -13.25
C LYS A 3 -13.38 -2.63 -12.28
N GLU A 4 -14.45 -3.28 -12.70
CA GLU A 4 -15.66 -3.50 -11.92
C GLU A 4 -15.35 -4.37 -10.69
N ALA A 5 -14.64 -5.48 -10.86
CA ALA A 5 -14.21 -6.33 -9.75
C ALA A 5 -13.27 -5.57 -8.78
N ALA A 6 -12.35 -4.77 -9.31
CA ALA A 6 -11.48 -3.93 -8.49
C ALA A 6 -12.26 -2.91 -7.65
N ASN A 7 -13.33 -2.30 -8.22
CA ASN A 7 -14.20 -1.36 -7.51
C ASN A 7 -15.03 -2.02 -6.39
N GLU A 8 -15.31 -3.32 -6.47
CA GLU A 8 -15.95 -4.06 -5.39
C GLU A 8 -14.93 -4.37 -4.28
N LEU A 9 -13.73 -4.82 -4.64
CA LEU A 9 -12.70 -5.20 -3.69
C LEU A 9 -12.09 -4.02 -2.94
N ILE A 10 -12.01 -2.83 -3.56
CA ILE A 10 -11.46 -1.63 -2.89
C ILE A 10 -12.26 -1.25 -1.64
N GLN A 11 -13.56 -1.58 -1.59
CA GLN A 11 -14.41 -1.34 -0.42
C GLN A 11 -13.96 -2.15 0.81
N LYS A 12 -13.20 -3.24 0.62
CA LYS A 12 -12.68 -4.10 1.69
C LYS A 12 -11.34 -3.63 2.24
N VAL A 13 -10.68 -2.65 1.60
CA VAL A 13 -9.35 -2.15 1.96
C VAL A 13 -9.38 -0.64 2.17
N HIS A 14 -10.11 -0.22 3.21
CA HIS A 14 -10.30 1.20 3.51
C HIS A 14 -8.98 2.00 3.61
N GLY A 15 -8.96 3.14 2.93
CA GLY A 15 -7.81 4.06 2.87
C GLY A 15 -6.86 3.81 1.70
N TRP A 16 -7.05 2.72 0.94
CA TRP A 16 -6.42 2.54 -0.37
C TRP A 16 -7.26 3.17 -1.47
N SER A 17 -6.60 3.61 -2.53
CA SER A 17 -7.27 4.11 -3.74
C SER A 17 -6.82 3.32 -4.96
N LEU A 18 -7.70 3.23 -5.95
CA LEU A 18 -7.38 2.76 -7.29
C LEU A 18 -6.78 3.91 -8.09
N VAL A 19 -5.59 3.72 -8.63
CA VAL A 19 -4.90 4.70 -9.48
C VAL A 19 -4.58 4.04 -10.81
N ASN A 20 -4.84 4.74 -11.91
CA ASN A 20 -4.44 4.30 -13.24
C ASN A 20 -3.13 5.02 -13.60
N GLU A 21 -2.07 4.26 -13.83
CA GLU A 21 -0.78 4.77 -14.30
C GLU A 21 -0.49 4.17 -15.68
N GLY A 22 -0.64 5.00 -16.72
CA GLY A 22 -0.71 4.51 -18.09
C GLY A 22 -1.91 3.59 -18.28
N ASP A 23 -1.64 2.36 -18.74
CA ASP A 23 -2.64 1.30 -18.93
C ASP A 23 -2.72 0.32 -17.74
N THR A 24 -1.99 0.58 -16.65
CA THR A 24 -1.93 -0.30 -15.48
C THR A 24 -2.74 0.28 -14.32
N LEU A 25 -3.77 -0.45 -13.91
CA LEU A 25 -4.50 -0.16 -12.67
C LEU A 25 -3.70 -0.69 -11.47
N LYS A 26 -3.52 0.15 -10.44
CA LYS A 26 -2.74 -0.13 -9.23
C LYS A 26 -3.53 0.27 -7.98
N LEU A 27 -3.19 -0.34 -6.85
CA LEU A 27 -3.58 0.14 -5.53
C LEU A 27 -2.52 1.11 -5.02
N ASN A 28 -2.94 2.23 -4.44
CA ASN A 28 -2.03 3.12 -3.74
C ASN A 28 -2.54 3.50 -2.35
N ARG A 29 -1.61 3.77 -1.44
CA ARG A 29 -1.89 4.43 -0.17
C ARG A 29 -0.69 5.22 0.30
N SER A 30 -0.96 6.33 0.98
CA SER A 30 0.09 7.22 1.50
C SER A 30 -0.10 7.55 2.96
N TRP A 31 1.02 7.71 3.67
CA TRP A 31 1.08 8.08 5.07
C TRP A 31 2.15 9.15 5.29
N LYS A 32 1.90 10.02 6.28
CA LYS A 32 2.90 10.96 6.80
C LYS A 32 3.51 10.39 8.08
N VAL A 33 4.78 9.99 8.02
CA VAL A 33 5.52 9.49 9.19
C VAL A 33 6.09 10.62 10.04
N LYS A 34 6.37 10.34 11.32
CA LYS A 34 6.92 11.34 12.26
C LYS A 34 8.33 11.78 11.87
N THR A 35 9.17 10.83 11.42
CA THR A 35 10.59 11.04 11.08
C THR A 35 10.99 10.12 9.93
N PHE A 36 12.14 10.39 9.31
CA PHE A 36 12.73 9.52 8.27
C PHE A 36 12.94 8.09 8.78
N LYS A 37 13.50 7.94 9.99
CA LYS A 37 13.71 6.61 10.62
C LYS A 37 12.40 5.85 10.81
N LYS A 38 11.31 6.53 11.15
CA LYS A 38 9.98 5.91 11.25
C LYS A 38 9.40 5.51 9.88
N GLY A 39 9.81 6.16 8.80
CA GLY A 39 9.54 5.69 7.44
C GLY A 39 10.23 4.36 7.14
N LEU A 40 11.52 4.25 7.46
CA LEU A 40 12.27 2.99 7.28
C LEU A 40 11.73 1.86 8.16
N GLU A 41 11.36 2.15 9.41
CA GLU A 41 10.74 1.17 10.32
C GLU A 41 9.41 0.65 9.76
N PHE A 42 8.59 1.54 9.18
CA PHE A 42 7.35 1.12 8.54
C PHE A 42 7.61 0.22 7.32
N PHE A 43 8.63 0.52 6.51
CA PHE A 43 9.02 -0.33 5.39
C PHE A 43 9.49 -1.71 5.81
N GLN A 44 10.24 -1.82 6.91
CA GLN A 44 10.63 -3.14 7.40
C GLN A 44 9.41 -4.00 7.75
N ILE A 45 8.43 -3.42 8.45
CA ILE A 45 7.20 -4.14 8.82
C ILE A 45 6.43 -4.57 7.56
N VAL A 46 6.34 -3.70 6.54
CA VAL A 46 5.68 -4.05 5.27
C VAL A 46 6.46 -5.12 4.51
N ALA A 47 7.78 -5.07 4.52
CA ALA A 47 8.63 -6.07 3.87
C ALA A 47 8.41 -7.47 4.46
N ASP A 48 8.34 -7.58 5.79
CA ASP A 48 8.09 -8.87 6.46
C ASP A 48 6.75 -9.49 6.03
N ILE A 49 5.71 -8.67 5.80
CA ILE A 49 4.41 -9.12 5.29
C ILE A 49 4.52 -9.51 3.82
N ALA A 50 5.17 -8.68 3.01
CA ALA A 50 5.34 -8.91 1.58
C ALA A 50 6.05 -10.25 1.31
N GLU A 51 7.11 -10.55 2.06
CA GLU A 51 7.84 -11.82 2.01
C GLU A 51 6.96 -13.00 2.43
N ALA A 52 6.17 -12.85 3.50
CA ALA A 52 5.25 -13.90 3.95
C ALA A 52 4.14 -14.20 2.92
N GLU A 53 3.69 -13.19 2.17
CA GLU A 53 2.71 -13.36 1.08
C GLU A 53 3.34 -13.78 -0.25
N GLY A 54 4.67 -13.70 -0.39
CA GLY A 54 5.36 -13.84 -1.67
C GLY A 54 4.92 -12.79 -2.70
N HIS A 55 4.48 -11.62 -2.24
CA HIS A 55 3.96 -10.55 -3.10
C HIS A 55 4.51 -9.20 -2.66
N HIS A 56 5.25 -8.54 -3.56
CA HIS A 56 6.13 -7.44 -3.20
C HIS A 56 5.56 -6.12 -3.72
N PRO A 57 5.27 -5.15 -2.84
CA PRO A 57 4.78 -3.84 -3.25
C PRO A 57 5.94 -2.89 -3.52
N ASP A 58 5.67 -1.82 -4.27
CA ASP A 58 6.60 -0.72 -4.44
C ASP A 58 6.54 0.22 -3.23
N LEU A 59 7.71 0.49 -2.64
CA LEU A 59 7.87 1.30 -1.42
C LEU A 59 8.57 2.63 -1.74
N HIS A 60 7.91 3.76 -1.50
CA HIS A 60 8.46 5.08 -1.78
C HIS A 60 8.50 5.97 -0.55
N LEU A 61 9.68 6.49 -0.21
CA LEU A 61 9.86 7.49 0.85
C LEU A 61 10.27 8.82 0.22
N VAL A 62 9.30 9.70 0.02
CA VAL A 62 9.46 10.98 -0.68
C VAL A 62 9.51 12.13 0.32
N GLY A 63 10.41 13.09 0.12
CA GLY A 63 10.49 14.30 0.95
C GLY A 63 10.57 13.96 2.44
N TRP A 64 11.43 12.98 2.79
CA TRP A 64 11.78 12.47 4.12
C TRP A 64 10.66 11.92 5.02
N ASN A 65 9.38 12.21 4.78
CA ASN A 65 8.26 11.73 5.62
C ASN A 65 7.02 11.25 4.87
N ASN A 66 7.02 11.28 3.54
CA ASN A 66 5.89 10.80 2.76
C ASN A 66 6.15 9.35 2.37
N VAL A 67 5.54 8.42 3.08
CA VAL A 67 5.52 7.02 2.64
C VAL A 67 4.36 6.85 1.67
N LYS A 68 4.64 6.33 0.48
CA LYS A 68 3.66 5.82 -0.47
C LYS A 68 3.95 4.33 -0.70
N ILE A 69 2.90 3.52 -0.71
CA ILE A 69 2.96 2.12 -1.12
C ILE A 69 2.09 1.96 -2.36
N GLU A 70 2.62 1.30 -3.38
CA GLU A 70 1.89 0.91 -4.58
C GLU A 70 1.90 -0.60 -4.75
N ILE A 71 0.75 -1.18 -5.09
CA ILE A 71 0.59 -2.63 -5.22
C ILE A 71 -0.10 -2.93 -6.54
N TRP A 72 0.54 -3.79 -7.33
CA TRP A 72 -0.05 -4.45 -8.49
C TRP A 72 0.74 -5.71 -8.83
N THR A 73 0.16 -6.57 -9.65
CA THR A 73 0.80 -7.79 -10.13
C THR A 73 1.50 -7.53 -11.46
N HIS A 74 2.83 -7.38 -11.45
CA HIS A 74 3.64 -7.07 -12.63
C HIS A 74 3.44 -8.06 -13.78
N SER A 75 3.41 -9.36 -13.49
CA SER A 75 3.28 -10.43 -14.49
C SER A 75 1.94 -10.41 -15.25
N VAL A 76 0.91 -9.79 -14.66
CA VAL A 76 -0.42 -9.64 -15.25
C VAL A 76 -0.63 -8.23 -15.84
N GLY A 77 0.27 -7.29 -15.57
CA GLY A 77 0.12 -5.89 -15.98
C GLY A 77 -1.08 -5.19 -15.34
N GLY A 78 -1.46 -5.59 -14.12
CA GLY A 78 -2.62 -5.03 -13.42
C GLY A 78 -2.93 -5.72 -12.10
N LEU A 79 -4.18 -5.58 -11.64
CA LEU A 79 -4.59 -6.09 -10.34
C LEU A 79 -5.02 -7.56 -10.36
N THR A 80 -4.67 -8.28 -9.30
CA THR A 80 -5.15 -9.61 -8.89
C THR A 80 -5.65 -9.56 -7.45
N GLU A 81 -6.32 -10.61 -6.98
CA GLU A 81 -6.83 -10.66 -5.60
C GLU A 81 -5.72 -10.55 -4.55
N ASN A 82 -4.52 -11.05 -4.86
CA ASN A 82 -3.35 -10.98 -3.98
C ASN A 82 -2.95 -9.53 -3.65
N ASP A 83 -3.16 -8.60 -4.59
CA ASP A 83 -2.91 -7.17 -4.36
C ASP A 83 -3.79 -6.63 -3.22
N PHE A 84 -5.06 -7.04 -3.18
CA PHE A 84 -6.02 -6.64 -2.15
C PHE A 84 -5.79 -7.37 -0.82
N ILE A 85 -5.35 -8.63 -0.86
CA ILE A 85 -4.96 -9.38 0.34
C ILE A 85 -3.78 -8.70 1.03
N LEU A 86 -2.73 -8.37 0.28
CA LEU A 86 -1.57 -7.65 0.79
C LEU A 86 -1.96 -6.27 1.34
N ALA A 87 -2.77 -5.51 0.58
CA ALA A 87 -3.28 -4.20 1.02
C ALA A 87 -4.08 -4.30 2.33
N SER A 88 -4.88 -5.36 2.49
CA SER A 88 -5.65 -5.61 3.72
C SER A 88 -4.72 -5.89 4.91
N LYS A 89 -3.71 -6.75 4.73
CA LYS A 89 -2.72 -7.08 5.77
C LYS A 89 -1.91 -5.86 6.21
N ILE A 90 -1.46 -5.03 5.27
CA ILE A 90 -0.79 -3.75 5.59
C ILE A 90 -1.72 -2.81 6.36
N SER A 91 -3.01 -2.77 6.01
CA SER A 91 -3.99 -1.90 6.69
C SER A 91 -4.30 -2.33 8.12
N ALA A 92 -4.15 -3.61 8.43
CA ALA A 92 -4.41 -4.17 9.76
C ALA A 92 -3.27 -3.89 10.76
N LEU A 93 -2.13 -3.33 10.31
CA LEU A 93 -1.00 -3.04 11.18
C LEU A 93 -1.32 -1.94 12.19
N ASP A 94 -1.16 -2.26 13.48
CA ASP A 94 -1.15 -1.24 14.53
C ASP A 94 0.16 -0.42 14.48
N SER A 95 0.12 0.62 13.66
CA SER A 95 1.28 1.45 13.31
C SER A 95 1.07 2.93 13.64
N HIS A 96 0.06 3.24 14.46
CA HIS A 96 -0.30 4.62 14.85
C HIS A 96 0.88 5.40 15.45
N HIS A 97 1.81 4.72 16.10
CA HIS A 97 2.99 5.34 16.70
C HIS A 97 4.03 5.81 15.65
N LEU A 98 3.99 5.29 14.42
CA LEU A 98 4.86 5.66 13.30
C LEU A 98 4.39 6.95 12.60
N PHE A 99 3.07 7.17 12.58
CA PHE A 99 2.45 8.23 11.79
C PHE A 99 2.24 9.52 12.57
N ARG A 100 2.27 10.65 11.85
CA ARG A 100 1.78 11.92 12.40
C ARG A 100 0.28 11.78 12.64
N LYS A 101 -0.20 12.34 13.75
CA LYS A 101 -1.64 12.55 13.92
C LYS A 101 -2.10 13.47 12.79
N ALA A 102 -3.24 13.15 12.18
CA ALA A 102 -3.89 14.09 11.27
C ALA A 102 -4.06 15.41 12.02
N SER A 103 -3.57 16.51 11.44
CA SER A 103 -3.89 17.85 11.94
C SER A 103 -5.40 18.00 11.87
N LYS A 104 -6.02 18.38 12.99
CA LYS A 104 -7.43 18.78 13.01
C LYS A 104 -7.67 19.99 12.11
#